data_AF-A0AAD7JLE0-F1
#
_entry.id   AF-A0AAD7JLE0-F1
#
_cell.length_a   1.000
_cell.length_b   1.000
_cell.length_c   1.000
_cell.angle_alpha   90.00
_cell.angle_beta   90.00
_cell.angle_gamma   90.00
#
_symmetry.space_group_name_H-M   'P 1'
#
loop_
_entity.id
_entity.type
_entity.pdbx_description
1 polymer ?
#
loop_
_entity_poly.entity_id
_entity_poly.type
_entity_poly.pdbx_seq_one_letter_code
_entity_poly.pdbx_strand_id
1 'polypeptide(L)'
;LLWIAFGPHIVPGYITYKRRTLNLEAKVNQQWSQELGAAGRLTIQSVLGCCGHFSPFVEATVSATCYSRSTLPGCKQQFLEFQEKALTRWYIVSFGLVPVHIAIMATGLLCPNHVTYRFGKGMIPKAYRLSREAMAVIMEQYAR
;
A
#
# COMPACT_ATOMS: atom_id res chain seq x y z
N LEU A 1 -6.91 15.94 1.42
CA LEU A 1 -5.71 15.15 1.04
C LEU A 1 -5.92 13.64 1.20
N LEU A 2 -6.40 13.14 2.35
CA LEU A 2 -6.65 11.69 2.57
C LEU A 2 -7.49 11.04 1.46
N TRP A 3 -8.61 11.67 1.07
CA TRP A 3 -9.45 11.21 -0.04
C TRP A 3 -8.73 11.12 -1.39
N ILE A 4 -7.85 12.08 -1.69
CA ILE A 4 -7.07 12.10 -2.94
C ILE A 4 -6.00 11.01 -2.91
N ALA A 5 -5.41 10.73 -1.75
CA ALA A 5 -4.43 9.66 -1.58
C ALA A 5 -5.07 8.25 -1.59
N PHE A 6 -6.35 8.14 -1.24
CA PHE A 6 -7.08 6.87 -1.18
C PHE A 6 -7.29 6.23 -2.55
N GLY A 7 -7.60 7.03 -3.58
CA GLY A 7 -7.78 6.52 -4.95
C GLY A 7 -6.54 5.80 -5.50
N PRO A 8 -5.37 6.47 -5.59
CA PRO A 8 -4.11 5.88 -6.01
C PRO A 8 -3.63 4.72 -5.14
N HIS A 9 -4.15 4.58 -3.92
CA HIS A 9 -3.83 3.46 -3.04
C HIS A 9 -4.60 2.19 -3.40
N ILE A 10 -5.90 2.30 -3.74
CA ILE A 10 -6.76 1.15 -4.08
C ILE A 10 -6.52 0.66 -5.49
N VAL A 11 -6.29 1.57 -6.43
CA VAL A 11 -6.09 1.25 -7.85
C VAL A 11 -5.02 0.16 -8.08
N PRO A 12 -3.78 0.27 -7.55
CA PRO A 12 -2.77 -0.77 -7.73
C PRO A 12 -3.15 -2.08 -7.03
N GLY A 13 -3.85 -2.03 -5.88
CA GLY A 13 -4.38 -3.23 -5.21
C GLY A 13 -5.36 -3.99 -6.08
N TYR A 14 -6.32 -3.29 -6.69
CA TYR A 14 -7.29 -3.90 -7.58
C TYR A 14 -6.66 -4.43 -8.88
N ILE A 15 -5.75 -3.67 -9.50
CA ILE A 15 -5.06 -4.09 -10.72
C ILE A 15 -4.23 -5.35 -10.48
N THR A 16 -3.49 -5.41 -9.37
CA THR A 16 -2.65 -6.59 -9.03
C THR A 16 -3.50 -7.80 -8.68
N TYR A 17 -4.60 -7.63 -7.95
CA TYR A 17 -5.58 -8.68 -7.71
C TYR A 17 -6.16 -9.21 -9.03
N LYS A 18 -6.72 -8.33 -9.87
CA LYS A 18 -7.30 -8.71 -11.17
C LYS A 18 -6.29 -9.41 -12.07
N ARG A 19 -5.03 -8.95 -12.07
CA ARG A 19 -3.97 -9.53 -12.89
C ARG A 19 -3.64 -10.97 -12.46
N ARG A 20 -3.66 -11.25 -11.15
CA ARG A 20 -3.42 -12.60 -10.60
C ARG A 20 -4.56 -13.55 -10.93
N THR A 21 -5.80 -13.14 -10.69
CA THR A 21 -6.98 -14.03 -10.79
C THR A 21 -7.31 -14.38 -12.24
N LEU A 22 -7.05 -13.48 -13.19
CA LEU A 22 -7.34 -13.69 -14.61
C LEU A 22 -6.09 -14.21 -15.33
N ASN A 23 -6.06 -15.52 -15.62
CA ASN A 23 -5.09 -16.22 -16.48
C ASN A 23 -3.67 -15.60 -16.50
N LEU A 24 -2.99 -15.70 -15.35
CA LEU A 24 -1.64 -15.17 -15.18
C LEU A 24 -0.64 -15.82 -16.16
N GLU A 25 -0.81 -17.12 -16.43
CA GLU A 25 0.07 -17.87 -17.31
C GLU A 25 0.07 -17.33 -18.74
N ALA A 26 -1.11 -17.11 -19.33
CA ALA A 26 -1.20 -16.54 -20.68
C ALA A 26 -0.57 -15.16 -20.76
N LYS A 27 -0.78 -14.32 -19.72
CA LYS A 27 -0.16 -12.99 -19.66
C LYS A 27 1.35 -13.08 -19.57
N VAL A 28 1.90 -13.99 -18.78
CA VAL A 28 3.34 -14.21 -18.67
C VAL A 28 3.94 -14.66 -20.01
N ASN A 29 3.27 -15.56 -20.72
CA ASN A 29 3.70 -16.02 -22.05
C ASN A 29 3.68 -14.89 -23.08
N GLN A 30 2.63 -14.06 -23.07
CA GLN A 30 2.54 -12.89 -23.92
C GLN A 30 3.63 -11.85 -23.56
N GLN A 31 3.83 -11.61 -22.27
CA GLN A 31 4.86 -10.71 -21.77
C GLN A 31 6.23 -11.14 -22.27
N TRP A 32 6.53 -12.43 -22.19
CA TRP A 32 7.81 -12.96 -22.63
C TRP A 32 8.04 -12.73 -24.13
N SER A 33 7.08 -13.12 -24.98
CA SER A 33 7.24 -13.07 -26.44
C SER A 33 7.14 -11.66 -27.03
N GLN A 34 6.26 -10.80 -26.50
CA GLN A 34 5.93 -9.50 -27.11
C GLN A 34 6.46 -8.29 -26.33
N GLU A 35 6.47 -8.31 -25.00
CA GLU A 35 6.79 -7.13 -24.19
C GLU A 35 8.24 -7.10 -23.70
N LEU A 36 8.77 -8.26 -23.31
CA LEU A 36 10.15 -8.40 -22.86
C LEU A 36 11.05 -8.45 -24.10
N GLY A 37 11.65 -7.31 -24.43
CA GLY A 37 12.78 -7.28 -25.38
C GLY A 37 13.98 -8.10 -24.86
N ALA A 38 15.01 -8.25 -25.70
CA ALA A 38 16.19 -9.07 -25.40
C ALA A 38 16.87 -8.71 -24.07
N ALA A 39 17.01 -7.43 -23.75
CA ALA A 39 17.59 -6.98 -22.48
C ALA A 39 16.76 -7.42 -21.26
N GLY A 40 15.42 -7.33 -21.36
CA GLY A 40 14.53 -7.75 -20.28
C GLY A 40 14.59 -9.26 -20.04
N ARG A 41 14.59 -10.05 -21.12
CA ARG A 41 14.75 -11.51 -21.03
C ARG A 41 16.09 -11.90 -20.41
N LEU A 42 17.18 -11.23 -20.81
CA LEU A 42 18.52 -11.48 -20.28
C LEU A 42 18.61 -11.17 -18.78
N THR A 43 18.02 -10.06 -18.32
CA THR A 43 17.94 -9.75 -16.89
C THR A 43 17.23 -10.86 -16.12
N ILE A 44 16.08 -11.32 -16.60
CA ILE A 44 15.33 -12.38 -15.94
C ILE A 44 16.12 -13.70 -15.92
N GLN A 45 16.72 -14.08 -17.05
CA GLN A 45 17.56 -15.27 -17.17
C GLN A 45 18.74 -15.23 -16.19
N SER A 46 19.39 -14.07 -16.05
CA SER A 46 20.52 -13.90 -15.14
C SER A 46 20.11 -13.94 -13.66
N VAL A 47 18.95 -13.37 -13.30
CA VAL A 47 18.46 -13.30 -11.92
C VAL A 47 17.84 -14.62 -11.45
N LEU A 48 17.08 -15.28 -12.32
CA LEU A 48 16.40 -16.54 -11.99
C LEU A 48 17.30 -17.78 -12.21
N GLY A 49 18.42 -17.64 -12.93
CA GLY A 49 19.32 -18.76 -13.22
C GLY A 49 18.65 -19.77 -14.15
N CYS A 50 18.02 -19.29 -15.22
CA CYS A 50 17.28 -20.11 -16.19
C CYS A 50 17.62 -19.68 -17.63
N CYS A 51 17.27 -20.50 -18.61
CA CYS A 51 17.61 -20.24 -20.01
C CYS A 51 16.42 -20.53 -20.96
N GLY A 52 16.04 -19.52 -21.74
CA GLY A 52 14.86 -19.58 -22.60
C GLY A 52 13.53 -19.64 -21.85
N HIS A 53 12.43 -19.63 -22.59
CA HIS A 53 11.09 -19.63 -21.97
C HIS A 53 10.71 -21.02 -21.47
N PHE A 54 10.64 -21.97 -22.40
CA PHE A 54 10.34 -23.39 -22.13
C PHE A 54 11.60 -24.24 -22.05
N SER A 55 12.60 -23.90 -22.88
CA SER A 55 13.88 -24.59 -22.97
C SER A 55 14.93 -23.63 -23.52
N PRO A 56 16.23 -23.95 -23.41
CA PRO A 56 17.32 -23.13 -23.96
C PRO A 56 17.22 -22.84 -25.47
N PHE A 57 16.38 -23.58 -26.19
CA PHE A 57 16.17 -23.45 -27.64
C PHE A 57 15.05 -22.47 -28.01
N VAL A 58 14.15 -22.12 -27.08
CA VAL A 58 12.95 -21.34 -27.37
C VAL A 58 13.03 -19.96 -26.73
N GLU A 59 13.12 -18.93 -27.57
CA GLU A 59 13.12 -17.51 -27.18
C GLU A 59 14.16 -17.16 -26.09
N ALA A 60 15.30 -17.86 -26.08
CA ALA A 60 16.43 -17.58 -25.20
C ALA A 60 17.22 -16.35 -25.68
N THR A 61 17.76 -15.57 -24.75
CA THR A 61 18.70 -14.52 -25.06
C THR A 61 20.09 -15.02 -24.70
N VAL A 62 20.97 -15.09 -25.69
CA VAL A 62 22.28 -15.72 -25.53
C VAL A 62 23.13 -14.89 -24.56
N SER A 63 23.73 -15.57 -23.59
CA SER A 63 24.66 -15.00 -22.61
C SER A 63 25.80 -15.98 -22.34
N ALA A 64 26.77 -15.58 -21.51
CA ALA A 64 27.88 -16.47 -21.14
C ALA A 64 27.42 -17.78 -20.47
N THR A 65 26.26 -17.78 -19.82
CA THR A 65 25.69 -18.94 -19.10
C THR A 65 24.51 -19.58 -19.85
N CYS A 66 23.79 -18.83 -20.67
CA CYS A 66 22.64 -19.29 -21.45
C CYS A 66 23.01 -19.42 -22.93
N TYR A 67 23.17 -20.67 -23.37
CA TYR A 67 23.45 -21.07 -24.75
C TYR A 67 22.75 -22.39 -25.08
N SER A 68 22.70 -22.78 -26.35
CA SER A 68 21.89 -23.90 -26.86
C SER A 68 22.18 -25.27 -26.23
N ARG A 69 23.35 -25.48 -25.61
CA ARG A 69 23.71 -26.72 -24.89
C ARG A 69 23.76 -26.56 -23.38
N SER A 70 23.25 -25.45 -22.84
CA SER A 70 23.18 -25.24 -21.41
C SER A 70 22.21 -26.23 -20.77
N THR A 71 22.56 -26.72 -19.58
CA THR A 71 21.70 -27.63 -18.78
C THR A 71 20.70 -26.89 -17.91
N LEU A 72 20.59 -25.57 -18.09
CA LEU A 72 19.67 -24.70 -17.34
C LEU A 72 18.21 -25.01 -17.69
N PRO A 73 17.30 -24.96 -16.70
CA PRO A 73 15.87 -25.15 -16.93
C PRO A 73 15.26 -23.94 -17.66
N GLY A 74 14.07 -24.12 -18.22
CA GLY A 74 13.28 -23.03 -18.79
C GLY A 74 12.77 -22.06 -17.73
N CYS A 75 12.71 -20.77 -18.08
CA CYS A 75 12.34 -19.70 -17.14
C CYS A 75 10.85 -19.65 -16.78
N LYS A 76 9.97 -20.29 -17.55
CA LYS A 76 8.51 -20.14 -17.43
C LYS A 76 8.00 -20.38 -16.00
N GLN A 77 8.37 -21.50 -15.38
CA GLN A 77 7.84 -21.85 -14.05
C GLN A 77 8.32 -20.86 -12.98
N GLN A 78 9.63 -20.64 -12.90
CA GLN A 78 10.22 -19.72 -11.92
C GLN A 78 9.70 -18.29 -12.09
N PHE A 79 9.53 -17.85 -13.34
CA PHE A 79 9.00 -16.53 -13.63
C PHE A 79 7.52 -16.41 -13.26
N LEU A 80 6.72 -17.45 -13.50
CA LEU A 80 5.31 -17.48 -13.09
C LEU A 80 5.17 -17.45 -11.55
N GLU A 81 5.95 -18.27 -10.83
CA GLU A 81 5.96 -18.26 -9.37
C GLU A 81 6.40 -16.91 -8.79
N PHE A 82 7.39 -16.27 -9.43
CA PHE A 82 7.82 -14.92 -9.05
C PHE A 82 6.69 -13.90 -9.23
N GLN A 83 6.04 -13.90 -10.40
CA GLN A 83 4.93 -13.00 -10.68
C GLN A 83 3.76 -13.23 -9.72
N GLU A 84 3.40 -14.50 -9.46
CA GLU A 84 2.33 -14.81 -8.53
C GLU A 84 2.63 -14.29 -7.12
N LYS A 85 3.84 -14.55 -6.60
CA LYS A 85 4.28 -14.07 -5.27
C LYS A 85 4.28 -12.55 -5.20
N ALA A 86 4.80 -11.88 -6.23
CA ALA A 86 4.85 -10.42 -6.29
C ALA A 86 3.44 -9.82 -6.29
N LEU A 87 2.56 -10.26 -7.20
CA LEU A 87 1.18 -9.77 -7.29
C LEU A 87 0.41 -10.04 -6.00
N THR A 88 0.66 -11.20 -5.37
CA THR A 88 0.01 -11.57 -4.11
C THR A 88 0.36 -10.62 -2.97
N ARG A 89 1.65 -10.33 -2.80
CA ARG A 89 2.10 -9.40 -1.77
C ARG A 89 1.52 -8.00 -1.98
N TRP A 90 1.48 -7.53 -3.22
CA TRP A 90 0.97 -6.20 -3.54
C TRP A 90 -0.52 -6.03 -3.19
N TYR A 91 -1.39 -6.95 -3.60
CA TYR A 91 -2.82 -6.78 -3.29
C TYR A 91 -3.10 -6.98 -1.78
N ILE A 92 -2.38 -7.88 -1.11
CA ILE A 92 -2.53 -8.09 0.35
C ILE A 92 -2.15 -6.82 1.10
N VAL A 93 -0.99 -6.23 0.79
CA VAL A 93 -0.52 -5.00 1.46
C VAL A 93 -1.46 -3.83 1.16
N SER A 94 -1.87 -3.66 -0.09
CA SER A 94 -2.79 -2.58 -0.49
C SER A 94 -4.14 -2.72 0.22
N PHE A 95 -4.81 -3.87 0.15
CA PHE A 95 -6.12 -4.04 0.80
C PHE A 95 -6.03 -4.11 2.33
N GLY A 96 -4.91 -4.56 2.90
CA GLY A 96 -4.67 -4.53 4.35
C GLY A 96 -4.56 -3.11 4.91
N LEU A 97 -4.08 -2.15 4.12
CA LEU A 97 -3.94 -0.74 4.51
C LEU A 97 -5.23 0.08 4.36
N VAL A 98 -6.16 -0.37 3.51
CA VAL A 98 -7.48 0.27 3.33
C VAL A 98 -8.24 0.50 4.64
N PRO A 99 -8.45 -0.50 5.53
CA PRO A 99 -9.19 -0.27 6.77
C PRO A 99 -8.49 0.73 7.70
N VAL A 100 -7.16 0.73 7.74
CA VAL A 100 -6.37 1.69 8.51
C VAL A 100 -6.58 3.11 7.97
N HIS A 101 -6.54 3.28 6.66
CA HIS A 101 -6.79 4.57 6.01
C HIS A 101 -8.23 5.05 6.27
N ILE A 102 -9.23 4.16 6.19
CA ILE A 102 -10.63 4.48 6.50
C ILE A 102 -10.78 4.93 7.95
N ALA A 103 -10.13 4.24 8.91
CA ALA A 103 -10.15 4.64 10.31
C ALA A 103 -9.59 6.06 10.50
N ILE A 104 -8.45 6.38 9.88
CA ILE A 104 -7.86 7.72 9.92
C ILE A 104 -8.80 8.78 9.34
N MET A 105 -9.45 8.48 8.21
CA MET A 105 -10.44 9.39 7.60
C MET A 105 -11.63 9.61 8.54
N ALA A 106 -12.15 8.56 9.16
CA ALA A 106 -13.26 8.64 10.10
C ALA A 106 -12.88 9.46 11.34
N THR A 107 -11.73 9.19 11.97
CA THR A 107 -11.22 9.98 13.10
C THR A 107 -11.02 11.44 12.71
N GLY A 108 -10.43 11.69 11.54
CA GLY A 108 -10.24 13.04 11.00
C GLY A 108 -11.53 13.80 10.73
N LEU A 109 -12.65 13.11 10.44
CA LEU A 109 -13.98 13.72 10.30
C LEU A 109 -14.67 13.93 11.65
N LEU A 110 -14.43 13.05 12.63
CA LEU A 110 -15.00 13.16 13.97
C LEU A 110 -14.32 14.25 14.82
N CYS A 111 -13.01 14.43 14.71
CA CYS A 111 -12.26 15.41 15.51
C CYS A 111 -12.71 16.89 15.33
N PRO A 112 -12.97 17.39 14.11
CA PRO A 112 -13.51 18.74 13.91
C PRO A 112 -14.91 18.94 14.49
N ASN A 113 -15.75 17.90 14.44
CA ASN A 113 -17.10 17.93 15.02
C ASN A 113 -17.07 17.84 16.56
N HIS A 114 -16.05 17.20 17.13
CA HIS A 114 -15.83 17.14 18.57
C HIS A 114 -15.22 18.44 19.12
N VAL A 115 -14.21 19.01 18.45
CA VAL A 115 -13.57 20.29 18.83
C VAL A 115 -14.33 21.45 18.18
N THR A 116 -15.55 21.71 18.66
CA THR A 116 -16.33 22.89 18.25
C THR A 116 -15.94 24.13 19.04
N TYR A 117 -16.43 25.31 18.63
CA TYR A 117 -16.22 26.61 19.30
C TYR A 117 -16.50 26.61 20.82
N ARG A 118 -17.27 25.63 21.32
CA ARG A 118 -17.58 25.48 22.75
C ARG A 118 -16.56 24.65 23.53
N PHE A 119 -15.68 23.90 22.87
CA PHE A 119 -14.64 23.12 23.56
C PHE A 119 -13.69 24.08 24.29
N GLY A 120 -13.83 24.17 25.61
CA GLY A 120 -13.08 25.08 26.47
C GLY A 120 -13.67 26.47 26.69
N LYS A 121 -14.83 26.80 26.09
CA LYS A 121 -15.56 28.04 26.42
C LYS A 121 -16.59 27.77 27.51
N GLY A 122 -16.45 28.45 28.64
CA GLY A 122 -17.19 28.19 29.88
C GLY A 122 -16.27 27.82 31.05
N MET A 123 -14.97 27.61 30.82
CA MET A 123 -14.00 27.52 31.89
C MET A 123 -13.66 28.92 32.41
N ILE A 124 -13.97 29.19 33.68
CA ILE A 124 -13.57 30.43 34.35
C ILE A 124 -12.04 30.45 34.43
N PRO A 125 -11.36 31.50 33.90
CA PRO A 125 -9.91 31.61 33.94
C PRO A 125 -9.43 31.57 35.40
N LYS A 126 -8.27 30.97 35.66
CA LYS A 126 -7.75 30.81 37.03
C LYS A 126 -7.71 32.13 37.82
N ALA A 127 -7.46 33.26 37.15
CA ALA A 127 -7.41 34.59 37.76
C ALA A 127 -8.77 35.12 38.25
N TYR A 128 -9.89 34.63 37.70
CA TYR A 128 -11.24 35.07 38.06
C TYR A 128 -12.02 34.00 38.83
N ARG A 129 -11.37 32.91 39.23
CA ARG A 129 -11.99 31.91 40.10
C ARG A 129 -12.11 32.50 41.50
N LEU A 130 -13.33 32.58 42.03
CA LEU A 130 -13.55 33.01 43.40
C LEU A 130 -12.79 32.09 44.37
N SER A 131 -11.89 32.66 45.17
CA SER A 131 -11.37 31.96 46.34
C SER A 131 -12.46 31.87 47.41
N ARG A 132 -12.34 30.90 48.32
CA ARG A 132 -13.30 30.77 49.43
C ARG A 132 -13.32 32.02 50.31
N GLU A 133 -12.18 32.70 50.45
CA GLU A 133 -12.10 33.97 51.20
C GLU A 133 -12.89 35.07 50.52
N ALA A 134 -12.78 35.23 49.19
CA ALA A 134 -13.53 36.23 48.43
C ALA A 134 -15.05 35.97 48.49
N MET A 135 -15.48 34.70 48.48
CA MET A 135 -16.90 34.33 48.62
C MET A 135 -17.46 34.73 50.00
N ALA A 136 -16.68 34.55 51.06
CA ALA A 136 -17.09 34.87 52.43
C ALA A 136 -17.35 36.38 52.60
N VAL A 137 -16.46 37.22 52.08
CA VAL A 137 -16.60 38.69 52.14
C VAL A 137 -17.84 39.16 51.36
N ILE A 138 -18.08 38.62 50.17
CA ILE A 138 -19.25 39.01 49.35
C ILE A 138 -20.56 38.60 50.04
N MET A 139 -20.63 37.40 50.63
CA MET A 139 -21.82 36.92 51.34
C MET A 139 -22.13 37.74 52.59
N GLU A 140 -21.11 38.13 53.35
CA GLU A 140 -21.27 38.98 54.54
C GLU A 140 -21.81 40.38 54.17
N GLN A 141 -21.39 40.90 53.01
CA GLN A 141 -21.82 42.21 52.51
C GLN A 141 -23.26 42.19 51.95
N TYR A 142 -23.72 41.04 51.42
CA TYR A 142 -25.09 40.86 50.88
C TYR A 142 -26.13 40.45 51.94
N ALA A 143 -25.70 39.87 53.06
CA ALA A 143 -26.58 39.42 54.15
C ALA A 143 -26.95 40.53 55.15
N ARG A 144 -26.55 41.78 54.87
CA ARG A 144 -26.83 42.97 55.66
C ARG A 144 -27.84 43.85 54.93
#